data_AF-A0AAV2Z6B4-F1
#
_entry.id   AF-A0AAV2Z6B4-F1
#
_cell.length_a   1.000
_cell.length_b   1.000
_cell.length_c   1.000
_cell.angle_alpha   90.00
_cell.angle_beta   90.00
_cell.angle_gamma   90.00
#
_symmetry.space_group_name_H-M   'P 1'
#
loop_
_entity.id
_entity.type
_entity.pdbx_description
1 polymer ?
#
loop_
_entity_poly.entity_id
_entity_poly.type
_entity_poly.pdbx_seq_one_letter_code
_entity_poly.pdbx_strand_id
1 'polypeptide(L)'
;MASFPFPIASGKKKPVQVFTCPEETWKNRAPKKATVAKADDKDKDGLSLTEEIRKEFEDTLTSVKEFAAANLTGKEKKQYDAKKIEALGGKAAKNRNMPYNMLIGLKKASAVREKRREVKEKESGVVSGKRKVSASAAAKEKKKKTKVDYGIQATKGKFKNGVLNVKGL
;
A
#
# COMPACT_ATOMS: atom_id res chain seq x y z
N MET A 1 -68.13 27.43 2.02
CA MET A 1 -66.74 27.11 2.39
C MET A 1 -66.77 25.92 3.32
N ALA A 2 -66.31 24.75 2.86
CA ALA A 2 -66.36 23.51 3.64
C ALA A 2 -65.10 23.41 4.53
N SER A 3 -65.30 23.41 5.84
CA SER A 3 -64.24 23.21 6.84
C SER A 3 -63.81 21.75 6.88
N PHE A 4 -62.53 21.47 6.66
CA PHE A 4 -61.94 20.16 6.87
C PHE A 4 -62.01 19.78 8.36
N PRO A 5 -62.66 18.66 8.74
CA PRO A 5 -62.62 18.19 10.11
C PRO A 5 -61.25 17.57 10.36
N PHE A 6 -60.33 18.32 10.95
CA PHE A 6 -59.12 17.71 11.50
C PHE A 6 -59.52 16.74 12.63
N PRO A 7 -58.98 15.51 12.66
CA PRO A 7 -59.27 14.59 13.74
C PRO A 7 -58.74 15.18 15.06
N ILE A 8 -59.67 15.51 15.96
CA ILE A 8 -59.37 15.92 17.33
C ILE A 8 -58.59 14.79 17.99
N ALA A 9 -57.43 15.13 18.56
CA ALA A 9 -56.50 14.18 19.13
C ALA A 9 -57.21 13.29 20.16
N SER A 10 -57.50 12.03 19.77
CA SER A 10 -57.92 11.02 20.73
C SER A 10 -56.81 10.92 21.78
N GLY A 11 -57.11 11.16 23.06
CA GLY A 11 -56.14 11.16 24.17
C GLY A 11 -55.36 9.85 24.39
N LYS A 12 -55.48 8.88 23.48
CA LYS A 12 -54.68 7.67 23.42
C LYS A 12 -53.34 7.99 22.76
N LYS A 13 -52.31 8.16 23.59
CA LYS A 13 -50.92 8.26 23.14
C LYS A 13 -50.57 6.94 22.44
N LYS A 14 -50.25 7.00 21.13
CA LYS A 14 -49.69 5.83 20.44
C LYS A 14 -48.37 5.46 21.13
N PRO A 15 -48.10 4.18 21.42
CA PRO A 15 -46.84 3.79 22.03
C PRO A 15 -45.70 4.19 21.08
N VAL A 16 -44.84 5.11 21.53
CA VAL A 16 -43.63 5.49 20.80
C VAL A 16 -42.59 4.41 21.09
N GLN A 17 -42.33 3.55 20.11
CA GLN A 17 -41.19 2.64 20.18
C GLN A 17 -39.91 3.44 19.94
N VAL A 18 -39.24 3.80 21.03
CA VAL A 18 -37.90 4.39 20.97
C VAL A 18 -36.93 3.24 20.76
N PHE A 19 -36.44 3.09 19.53
CA PHE A 19 -35.31 2.21 19.25
C PHE A 19 -34.05 2.88 19.80
N THR A 20 -33.46 2.27 20.82
CA THR A 20 -32.14 2.67 21.30
C THR A 20 -31.13 2.50 20.17
N CYS A 21 -30.35 3.55 19.92
CA CYS A 21 -29.30 3.51 18.91
C CYS A 21 -28.38 2.33 19.24
N PRO A 22 -28.19 1.35 18.34
CA PRO A 22 -27.35 0.20 18.64
C PRO A 22 -25.94 0.69 18.93
N GLU A 23 -25.36 0.21 20.03
CA GLU A 23 -23.97 0.49 20.36
C GLU A 23 -23.09 0.17 19.16
N GLU A 24 -22.16 1.06 18.88
CA GLU A 24 -21.18 0.97 17.81
C GLU A 24 -20.36 -0.34 17.95
N THR A 25 -20.84 -1.44 17.36
CA THR A 25 -20.14 -2.74 17.42
C THR A 25 -18.98 -2.83 16.44
N TRP A 26 -18.30 -1.73 16.11
CA TRP A 26 -17.05 -1.79 15.35
C TRP A 26 -16.03 -2.51 16.24
N LYS A 27 -16.03 -3.84 16.15
CA LYS A 27 -14.85 -4.60 16.48
C LYS A 27 -13.79 -4.08 15.54
N ASN A 28 -12.89 -3.24 16.06
CA ASN A 28 -11.58 -3.02 15.48
C ASN A 28 -11.14 -4.39 15.01
N ARG A 29 -11.15 -4.60 13.69
CA ARG A 29 -10.76 -5.89 13.13
C ARG A 29 -9.33 -6.05 13.59
N ALA A 30 -9.11 -6.92 14.57
CA ALA A 30 -7.81 -7.07 15.20
C ALA A 30 -6.80 -7.15 14.07
N PRO A 31 -5.77 -6.27 14.05
CA PRO A 31 -4.83 -6.25 12.96
C PRO A 31 -4.38 -7.68 12.77
N LYS A 32 -4.48 -8.21 11.54
CA LYS A 32 -3.97 -9.55 11.23
C LYS A 32 -2.58 -9.59 11.86
N LYS A 33 -2.37 -10.45 12.86
CA LYS A 33 -1.06 -10.61 13.49
C LYS A 33 -0.09 -10.75 12.32
N ALA A 34 0.81 -9.79 12.18
CA ALA A 34 1.87 -9.91 11.18
C ALA A 34 2.48 -11.27 11.46
N THR A 35 2.44 -12.18 10.50
CA THR A 35 3.29 -13.36 10.55
C THR A 35 4.68 -12.82 10.78
N VAL A 36 5.18 -13.00 12.00
CA VAL A 36 6.56 -12.70 12.34
C VAL A 36 7.33 -13.54 11.33
N ALA A 37 7.90 -12.88 10.32
CA ALA A 37 8.89 -13.53 9.48
C ALA A 37 9.89 -14.08 10.49
N LYS A 38 10.05 -15.40 10.53
CA LYS A 38 11.02 -16.02 11.41
C LYS A 38 12.32 -15.26 11.15
N ALA A 39 12.83 -14.62 12.20
CA ALA A 39 14.19 -14.10 12.15
C ALA A 39 15.02 -15.35 11.94
N ASP A 40 15.54 -15.52 10.73
CA ASP A 40 16.46 -16.62 10.43
C ASP A 40 17.65 -16.41 11.38
N ASP A 41 17.77 -17.29 12.38
CA ASP A 41 18.98 -17.47 13.19
C ASP A 41 20.11 -17.78 12.20
N LYS A 42 20.80 -16.74 11.73
CA LYS A 42 21.86 -16.84 10.71
C LYS A 42 23.17 -17.42 11.22
N ASP A 43 23.21 -17.82 12.49
CA ASP A 43 24.44 -18.19 13.18
C ASP A 43 24.52 -19.67 13.55
N LYS A 44 23.69 -20.54 12.96
CA LYS A 44 23.82 -21.99 13.14
C LYS A 44 23.84 -22.73 11.80
N ASP A 45 24.99 -23.37 11.58
CA ASP A 45 25.26 -24.47 10.67
C ASP A 45 25.31 -24.10 9.18
N GLY A 46 26.27 -24.72 8.47
CA GLY A 46 26.68 -24.36 7.11
C GLY A 46 25.52 -24.06 6.16
N LEU A 47 25.71 -23.05 5.32
CA LEU A 47 24.74 -22.64 4.31
C LEU A 47 24.36 -23.86 3.47
N SER A 48 23.08 -24.04 3.19
CA SER A 48 22.70 -25.07 2.24
C SER A 48 23.39 -24.79 0.90
N LEU A 49 23.77 -25.83 0.14
CA LEU A 49 24.38 -25.68 -1.18
C LEU A 49 23.61 -24.69 -2.08
N THR A 50 22.28 -24.67 -1.96
CA THR A 50 21.42 -23.73 -2.70
C THR A 50 21.57 -22.27 -2.25
N GLU A 51 21.86 -22.02 -0.98
CA GLU A 51 22.11 -20.68 -0.43
C GLU A 51 23.53 -20.22 -0.74
N GLU A 52 24.50 -21.12 -0.76
CA GLU A 52 25.87 -20.84 -1.19
C GLU A 52 25.90 -20.38 -2.65
N ILE A 53 25.28 -21.15 -3.55
CA ILE A 53 25.15 -20.79 -4.97
C ILE A 53 24.46 -19.43 -5.15
N ARG A 54 23.44 -19.13 -4.33
CA ARG A 54 22.76 -17.82 -4.38
C ARG A 54 23.68 -16.69 -3.94
N LYS A 55 24.45 -16.88 -2.87
CA LYS A 55 25.42 -15.89 -2.39
C LYS A 55 26.52 -15.66 -3.41
N GLU A 56 27.11 -16.71 -3.97
CA GLU A 56 28.11 -16.61 -5.04
C GLU A 56 27.55 -15.83 -6.25
N PHE A 57 26.30 -16.09 -6.62
CA PHE A 57 25.63 -15.34 -7.69
C PHE A 57 25.41 -13.86 -7.34
N GLU A 58 25.02 -13.55 -6.11
CA GLU A 58 24.87 -12.17 -5.64
C GLU A 58 26.22 -11.42 -5.58
N ASP A 59 27.28 -12.10 -5.13
CA ASP A 59 28.63 -11.57 -5.03
C ASP A 59 29.22 -11.31 -6.42
N THR A 60 29.08 -12.26 -7.35
CA THR A 60 29.51 -12.09 -8.74
C THR A 60 28.76 -10.95 -9.44
N LEU A 61 27.44 -10.85 -9.27
CA LEU A 61 26.66 -9.72 -9.78
C LEU A 61 27.11 -8.38 -9.19
N THR A 62 27.49 -8.36 -7.91
CA THR A 62 28.00 -7.16 -7.25
C THR A 62 29.37 -6.78 -7.81
N SER A 63 30.27 -7.76 -7.97
CA SER A 63 31.57 -7.60 -8.62
C SER A 63 31.44 -6.99 -10.03
N VAL A 64 30.54 -7.50 -10.86
CA VAL A 64 30.31 -6.98 -12.22
C VAL A 64 29.83 -5.52 -12.18
N LYS A 65 28.94 -5.18 -11.24
CA LYS A 65 28.46 -3.80 -11.07
C LYS A 65 29.59 -2.87 -10.61
N GLU A 66 30.45 -3.34 -9.71
CA GLU A 66 31.60 -2.57 -9.22
C GLU A 66 32.66 -2.37 -10.30
N PHE A 67 32.91 -3.38 -11.12
CA PHE A 67 33.79 -3.27 -12.30
C PHE A 67 33.25 -2.22 -13.28
N ALA A 68 31.95 -2.25 -13.58
CA ALA A 68 31.33 -1.22 -14.42
C ALA A 68 31.42 0.18 -13.78
N ALA A 69 31.34 0.26 -12.45
CA ALA A 69 31.44 1.51 -11.71
C ALA A 69 32.88 2.07 -11.64
N ALA A 70 33.91 1.23 -11.75
CA ALA A 70 35.30 1.65 -11.69
C ALA A 70 35.67 2.65 -12.80
N ASN A 71 35.03 2.51 -13.97
CA ASN A 71 35.22 3.40 -15.11
C ASN A 71 34.40 4.70 -15.04
N LEU A 72 33.51 4.84 -14.04
CA LEU A 72 32.73 6.06 -13.87
C LEU A 72 33.61 7.20 -13.35
N THR A 73 33.44 8.39 -13.91
CA THR A 73 34.21 9.58 -13.51
C THR A 73 33.30 10.73 -13.06
N GLY A 74 33.84 11.63 -12.22
CA GLY A 74 33.20 12.88 -11.84
C GLY A 74 31.82 12.73 -11.17
N LYS A 75 30.78 13.21 -11.86
CA LYS A 75 29.41 13.28 -11.32
C LYS A 75 28.76 11.90 -11.21
N GLU A 76 29.06 10.99 -12.13
CA GLU A 76 28.44 9.66 -12.18
C GLU A 76 28.95 8.78 -11.03
N LYS A 77 30.27 8.84 -10.77
CA LYS A 77 30.89 8.17 -9.61
C LYS A 77 30.27 8.62 -8.29
N LYS A 78 30.10 9.94 -8.10
CA LYS A 78 29.44 10.50 -6.91
C LYS A 78 28.00 10.00 -6.72
N GLN A 79 27.24 9.84 -7.81
CA GLN A 79 25.88 9.30 -7.74
C GLN A 79 25.87 7.80 -7.44
N TYR A 80 26.82 7.04 -7.97
CA TYR A 80 26.98 5.62 -7.67
C TYR A 80 27.34 5.41 -6.19
N ASP A 81 28.33 6.15 -5.69
CA ASP A 81 28.77 6.08 -4.30
C ASP A 81 27.64 6.47 -3.33
N ALA A 82 26.88 7.52 -3.65
CA ALA A 82 25.71 7.90 -2.85
C ALA A 82 24.65 6.78 -2.78
N LYS A 83 24.38 6.10 -3.90
CA LYS A 83 23.47 4.94 -3.92
C LYS A 83 24.03 3.76 -3.13
N LYS A 84 25.35 3.53 -3.17
CA LYS A 84 26.01 2.49 -2.38
C LYS A 84 25.89 2.78 -0.89
N ILE A 85 26.08 4.03 -0.48
CA ILE A 85 25.87 4.48 0.91
C ILE A 85 24.41 4.26 1.34
N GLU A 86 23.44 4.63 0.51
CA GLU A 86 22.02 4.38 0.78
C GLU A 86 21.69 2.89 0.92
N ALA A 87 22.28 2.04 0.08
CA ALA A 87 22.09 0.58 0.14
C ALA A 87 22.68 -0.05 1.42
N LEU A 88 23.79 0.50 1.93
CA LEU A 88 24.40 0.08 3.19
C LEU A 88 23.66 0.58 4.45
N GLY A 89 22.52 1.25 4.27
CA GLY A 89 21.71 1.80 5.37
C GLY A 89 22.00 3.26 5.70
N GLY A 90 22.84 3.93 4.90
CA GLY A 90 23.04 5.36 4.98
C GLY A 90 21.76 6.15 4.67
N LYS A 91 21.65 7.34 5.26
CA LYS A 91 20.51 8.23 5.02
C LYS A 91 20.56 8.79 3.60
N ALA A 92 19.46 8.67 2.87
CA ALA A 92 19.34 9.24 1.53
C ALA A 92 19.49 10.77 1.51
N ALA A 93 20.12 11.27 0.45
CA ALA A 93 20.35 12.71 0.29
C ALA A 93 19.01 13.47 0.25
N LYS A 94 18.94 14.58 0.99
CA LYS A 94 17.73 15.43 1.01
C LYS A 94 17.54 16.08 -0.36
N ASN A 95 16.35 15.92 -0.94
CA ASN A 95 15.99 16.62 -2.17
C ASN A 95 16.00 18.15 -1.96
N ARG A 96 16.44 18.89 -2.98
CA ARG A 96 16.41 20.36 -2.97
C ARG A 96 14.98 20.86 -2.78
N ASN A 97 14.82 21.91 -1.98
CA ASN A 97 13.53 22.57 -1.85
C ASN A 97 13.13 23.19 -3.20
N MET A 98 11.91 22.90 -3.65
CA MET A 98 11.38 23.32 -4.94
C MET A 98 9.91 23.70 -4.76
N PRO A 99 9.45 24.82 -5.34
CA PRO A 99 8.04 25.17 -5.41
C PRO A 99 7.17 24.02 -5.93
N TYR A 100 5.99 23.89 -5.33
CA TYR A 100 5.08 22.74 -5.55
C TYR A 100 4.71 22.54 -7.03
N ASN A 101 4.35 23.61 -7.73
CA ASN A 101 3.93 23.55 -9.13
C ASN A 101 5.06 23.03 -10.04
N MET A 102 6.29 23.49 -9.82
CA MET A 102 7.46 22.99 -10.56
C MET A 102 7.75 21.53 -10.24
N LEU A 103 7.68 21.14 -8.97
CA LEU A 103 7.89 19.75 -8.55
C LEU A 103 6.86 18.82 -9.20
N ILE A 104 5.59 19.22 -9.27
CA ILE A 104 4.55 18.45 -9.97
C ILE A 104 4.85 18.35 -11.46
N GLY A 105 5.20 19.46 -12.10
CA GLY A 105 5.53 19.49 -13.53
C GLY A 105 6.64 18.49 -13.87
N LEU A 106 7.73 18.50 -13.09
CA LEU A 106 8.85 17.58 -13.24
C LEU A 106 8.43 16.11 -13.07
N LYS A 107 7.63 15.80 -12.03
CA LYS A 107 7.15 14.43 -11.79
C LYS A 107 6.21 13.93 -12.90
N LYS A 108 5.35 14.80 -13.43
CA LYS A 108 4.47 14.43 -14.56
C LYS A 108 5.30 14.17 -15.82
N ALA A 109 6.25 15.05 -16.13
CA ALA A 109 7.13 14.89 -17.28
C ALA A 109 7.98 13.62 -17.18
N SER A 110 8.53 13.30 -16.00
CA SER A 110 9.29 12.06 -15.79
C SER A 110 8.42 10.82 -15.99
N ALA A 111 7.21 10.80 -15.43
CA ALA A 111 6.27 9.70 -15.60
C ALA A 111 5.87 9.48 -17.08
N VAL A 112 5.71 10.56 -17.85
CA VAL A 112 5.43 10.45 -19.29
C VAL A 112 6.62 9.88 -20.05
N ARG A 113 7.86 10.30 -19.72
CA ARG A 113 9.07 9.75 -20.34
C ARG A 113 9.27 8.28 -20.02
N GLU A 114 9.04 7.86 -18.78
CA GLU A 114 9.10 6.46 -18.37
C GLU A 114 8.08 5.61 -19.13
N LYS A 115 6.83 6.07 -19.23
CA LYS A 115 5.80 5.36 -20.02
C LYS A 115 6.18 5.24 -21.50
N ARG A 116 6.72 6.32 -22.10
CA ARG A 116 7.19 6.28 -23.50
C ARG A 116 8.34 5.29 -23.68
N ARG A 117 9.26 5.24 -22.72
CA ARG A 117 10.37 4.27 -22.74
C ARG A 117 9.86 2.84 -22.62
N GLU A 118 8.91 2.58 -21.72
CA GLU A 118 8.28 1.26 -21.57
C GLU A 118 7.55 0.79 -22.84
N VAL A 119 6.89 1.71 -23.55
CA VAL A 119 6.25 1.38 -24.83
C VAL A 119 7.29 1.01 -25.88
N LYS A 120 8.35 1.81 -26.02
CA LYS A 120 9.45 1.52 -26.96
C LYS A 120 10.16 0.21 -26.65
N GLU A 121 10.42 -0.08 -25.38
CA GLU A 121 11.05 -1.33 -24.95
C GLU A 121 10.18 -2.55 -25.29
N LYS A 122 8.85 -2.41 -25.20
CA LYS A 122 7.89 -3.45 -25.62
C LYS A 122 7.86 -3.61 -27.14
N GLU A 123 7.84 -2.51 -27.88
CA GLU A 123 7.87 -2.51 -29.35
C GLU A 123 9.16 -3.13 -29.89
N SER A 124 10.30 -2.86 -29.26
CA SER A 124 11.59 -3.43 -29.64
C SER A 124 11.79 -4.88 -29.21
N GLY A 125 10.79 -5.51 -28.56
CA GLY A 125 10.89 -6.89 -28.07
C GLY A 125 11.88 -7.11 -26.93
N VAL A 126 12.35 -6.04 -26.26
CA VAL A 126 13.33 -6.16 -25.17
C VAL A 126 12.61 -6.60 -23.90
N VAL A 127 12.91 -7.82 -23.43
CA VAL A 127 12.35 -8.35 -22.19
C VAL A 127 13.08 -7.75 -20.99
N SER A 128 12.47 -6.73 -20.37
CA SER A 128 12.94 -6.18 -19.10
C SER A 128 12.32 -6.92 -17.91
N GLY A 129 13.08 -7.05 -16.82
CA GLY A 129 12.59 -7.63 -15.57
C GLY A 129 11.40 -6.83 -15.02
N LYS A 130 10.39 -7.53 -14.47
CA LYS A 130 9.22 -6.90 -13.86
C LYS A 130 9.64 -5.99 -12.70
N ARG A 131 9.44 -4.67 -12.86
CA ARG A 131 9.68 -3.72 -11.77
C ARG A 131 8.70 -3.98 -10.62
N LYS A 132 9.23 -4.24 -9.42
CA LYS A 132 8.43 -4.33 -8.20
C LYS A 132 7.79 -2.97 -7.91
N VAL A 133 6.52 -2.98 -7.47
CA VAL A 133 5.83 -1.76 -7.03
C VAL A 133 6.63 -1.12 -5.91
N SER A 134 7.00 0.14 -6.07
CA SER A 134 7.77 0.85 -5.05
C SER A 134 7.01 0.89 -3.73
N ALA A 135 7.74 0.89 -2.60
CA ALA A 135 7.12 0.90 -1.26
C ALA A 135 6.12 2.06 -1.08
N SER A 136 6.39 3.22 -1.70
CA SER A 136 5.50 4.38 -1.67
C SER A 136 4.22 4.17 -2.49
N ALA A 137 4.30 3.50 -3.65
CA ALA A 137 3.14 3.14 -4.45
C ALA A 137 2.30 2.06 -3.76
N ALA A 138 2.95 1.04 -3.18
CA ALA A 138 2.29 0.00 -2.40
C ALA A 138 1.58 0.59 -1.17
N ALA A 139 2.18 1.56 -0.47
CA ALA A 139 1.54 2.25 0.65
C ALA A 139 0.30 3.05 0.23
N LYS A 140 0.33 3.73 -0.93
CA LYS A 140 -0.84 4.42 -1.48
C LYS A 140 -1.97 3.44 -1.85
N GLU A 141 -1.62 2.30 -2.42
CA GLU A 141 -2.59 1.25 -2.75
C GLU A 141 -3.24 0.67 -1.48
N LYS A 142 -2.45 0.42 -0.43
CA LYS A 142 -2.96 0.00 0.89
C LYS A 142 -3.95 1.03 1.45
N LYS A 143 -3.63 2.33 1.41
CA LYS A 143 -4.53 3.40 1.85
C LYS A 143 -5.85 3.45 1.08
N LYS A 144 -5.84 3.12 -0.23
CA LYS A 144 -7.06 3.00 -1.03
C LYS A 144 -7.92 1.81 -0.60
N LYS A 145 -7.30 0.67 -0.28
CA LYS A 145 -8.01 -0.55 0.15
C LYS A 145 -8.62 -0.44 1.56
N THR A 146 -8.07 0.40 2.43
CA THR A 146 -8.56 0.56 3.82
C THR A 146 -9.71 1.56 3.95
N LYS A 147 -9.85 2.52 3.03
CA LYS A 147 -10.96 3.49 3.03
C LYS A 147 -12.15 2.93 2.24
N VAL A 148 -12.77 1.89 2.76
CA VAL A 148 -14.12 1.49 2.33
C VAL A 148 -15.04 1.89 3.45
N ASP A 149 -15.99 2.78 3.17
CA ASP A 149 -17.09 3.07 4.08
C ASP A 149 -18.02 1.86 4.09
N TYR A 150 -18.15 1.22 5.24
CA TYR A 150 -19.00 0.03 5.41
C TYR A 150 -20.46 0.39 5.72
N GLY A 151 -20.80 1.69 5.79
CA GLY A 151 -22.13 2.18 6.13
C GLY A 151 -22.53 1.88 7.57
N ILE A 152 -23.74 2.30 7.94
CA ILE A 152 -24.32 2.07 9.27
C ILE A 152 -24.83 0.63 9.35
N GLN A 153 -24.19 -0.22 10.17
CA GLN A 153 -24.65 -1.60 10.41
C GLN A 153 -25.69 -1.62 11.55
N ALA A 154 -26.96 -1.42 11.20
CA ALA A 154 -28.07 -1.32 12.16
C ALA A 154 -28.52 -2.66 12.77
N THR A 155 -28.04 -3.81 12.27
CA THR A 155 -28.55 -5.14 12.65
C THR A 155 -27.54 -5.97 13.42
N LYS A 156 -27.99 -6.64 14.48
CA LYS A 156 -27.18 -7.63 15.22
C LYS A 156 -27.12 -8.93 14.42
N GLY A 157 -26.16 -9.04 13.51
CA GLY A 157 -25.95 -10.27 12.73
C GLY A 157 -25.03 -10.10 11.53
N LYS A 158 -24.75 -11.19 10.82
CA LYS A 158 -24.01 -11.16 9.55
C LYS A 158 -25.02 -11.04 8.41
N PHE A 159 -25.20 -9.82 7.89
CA PHE A 159 -25.99 -9.59 6.68
C PHE A 159 -25.13 -9.82 5.44
N LYS A 160 -25.49 -10.81 4.61
CA LYS A 160 -24.79 -11.10 3.34
C LYS A 160 -25.83 -11.48 2.29
N ASN A 161 -25.76 -10.85 1.11
CA ASN A 161 -26.64 -11.14 -0.04
C ASN A 161 -28.15 -11.11 0.31
N GLY A 162 -28.60 -10.14 1.12
CA GLY A 162 -30.02 -10.02 1.49
C GLY A 162 -30.47 -10.90 2.66
N VAL A 163 -29.60 -11.75 3.21
CA VAL A 163 -29.92 -12.67 4.31
C VAL A 163 -29.21 -12.25 5.60
N LEU A 164 -29.97 -12.08 6.69
CA LEU A 164 -29.44 -11.79 8.02
C LEU A 164 -29.22 -13.10 8.80
N ASN A 165 -27.96 -13.50 8.98
CA ASN A 165 -27.61 -14.61 9.86
C ASN A 165 -27.38 -14.12 11.29
N VAL A 166 -28.29 -14.51 12.20
CA VAL A 166 -28.16 -14.28 13.64
C VAL A 166 -27.66 -15.58 14.29
N LYS A 167 -26.57 -15.52 15.07
CA LYS A 167 -26.08 -16.68 15.83
C LYS A 167 -26.68 -16.62 17.23
N GLY A 168 -27.49 -17.63 17.58
CA GLY A 168 -28.15 -17.75 18.87
C GLY A 168 -29.45 -16.96 18.94
N LEU A 169 -30.57 -17.67 19.01
CA LEU A 169 -31.66 -17.27 19.89
C LEU A 169 -31.24 -17.65 21.32
#